data_AF-A0A933YF32-F1
#
_entry.id   AF-A0A933YF32-F1
#
_cell.length_a   1.000
_cell.length_b   1.000
_cell.length_c   1.000
_cell.angle_alpha   90.00
_cell.angle_beta   90.00
_cell.angle_gamma   90.00
#
_symmetry.space_group_name_H-M   'P 1'
#
loop_
_entity.id
_entity.type
_entity.pdbx_description
1 polymer ?
#
loop_
_entity_poly.entity_id
_entity_poly.type
_entity_poly.pdbx_seq_one_letter_code
_entity_poly.pdbx_strand_id
1 'polypeptide(L)'
;MKNQHRLLAWAIPLAIIFLWMGSGTAVAQQTPHVDATLNFSDYDVIYLTDWVDVKNQSIKSSVPNFSLDLSVRGGGSLDVCMYVEVQVQLVGRSNELMLQSYTKNFKIPGVRTVTAGEFAGSNPSSDIDERNNPPRYENKTLRKVIEDQANLYATAAAGTYRLLMEILPATKTNADIPSRAVKYGVVQRTIVIPLQTATVQTDLIEPKNGTFFSNLAPTFNWATQAPKTTLRVYEVLCNHRSPQDALNGTPYLTQNLSGVTSLTYPSTASRKLQQDRAYVWVVDGDVNTSRGVTQSSSVPFVFRVTDDKVGLMLDNFFSQVGGQGAATVTTLRADPNYWVYLSNCARATIDGRTLTEGDLQNILNDLALQQDNQLQVSVENQ
;
A
#
# COMPACT_ATOMS: atom_id res chain seq x y z
N MET A 1 -112.97 -33.74 -1.61
CA MET A 1 -113.41 -33.66 -0.20
C MET A 1 -112.43 -32.77 0.55
N LYS A 2 -112.98 -31.81 1.33
CA LYS A 2 -112.36 -30.88 2.29
C LYS A 2 -111.48 -29.73 1.76
N ASN A 3 -112.16 -28.61 1.54
CA ASN A 3 -111.72 -27.23 1.78
C ASN A 3 -111.09 -27.06 3.17
N GLN A 4 -110.13 -26.13 3.34
CA GLN A 4 -110.37 -24.88 4.08
C GLN A 4 -109.15 -23.93 4.15
N HIS A 5 -109.51 -22.64 4.15
CA HIS A 5 -108.72 -21.42 4.26
C HIS A 5 -107.98 -21.23 5.60
N ARG A 6 -106.91 -20.42 5.59
CA ARG A 6 -106.65 -19.16 6.37
C ARG A 6 -105.14 -18.87 6.40
N LEU A 7 -104.63 -17.77 5.83
CA LEU A 7 -104.48 -16.42 6.42
C LEU A 7 -103.94 -16.43 7.87
N LEU A 8 -102.69 -16.00 8.09
CA LEU A 8 -102.34 -14.94 9.06
C LEU A 8 -100.83 -14.64 9.16
N ALA A 9 -100.60 -13.34 9.33
CA ALA A 9 -99.62 -12.68 10.19
C ALA A 9 -98.12 -12.72 9.83
N TRP A 10 -97.71 -11.59 9.25
CA TRP A 10 -96.53 -10.80 9.58
C TRP A 10 -95.93 -11.04 10.97
N ALA A 11 -94.62 -11.34 11.01
CA ALA A 11 -93.72 -10.95 12.09
C ALA A 11 -92.27 -11.03 11.59
N ILE A 12 -91.68 -9.86 11.32
CA ILE A 12 -90.25 -9.67 11.08
C ILE A 12 -89.58 -9.63 12.47
N PRO A 13 -88.65 -10.55 12.81
CA PRO A 13 -87.84 -10.36 14.00
C PRO A 13 -86.79 -9.28 13.73
N LEU A 14 -86.97 -8.14 14.40
CA LEU A 14 -85.93 -7.14 14.64
C LEU A 14 -84.73 -7.81 15.32
N ALA A 15 -83.67 -8.09 14.57
CA ALA A 15 -82.36 -8.34 15.15
C ALA A 15 -81.75 -6.99 15.54
N ILE A 16 -81.84 -6.65 16.82
CA ILE A 16 -81.07 -5.57 17.44
C ILE A 16 -79.59 -6.01 17.40
N ILE A 17 -78.87 -5.53 16.39
CA ILE A 17 -77.41 -5.58 16.38
C ILE A 17 -76.95 -4.53 17.39
N PHE A 18 -76.48 -4.98 18.55
CA PHE A 18 -75.62 -4.18 19.41
C PHE A 18 -74.30 -3.95 18.66
N LEU A 19 -74.22 -2.82 17.94
CA LEU A 19 -72.96 -2.23 17.52
C LEU A 19 -72.22 -1.77 18.77
N TRP A 20 -71.40 -2.66 19.33
CA TRP A 20 -70.34 -2.27 20.23
C TRP A 20 -69.32 -1.51 19.36
N MET A 21 -69.47 -0.19 19.28
CA MET A 21 -68.40 0.70 18.82
C MET A 21 -67.30 0.68 19.88
N GLY A 22 -66.54 -0.41 19.91
CA GLY A 22 -65.20 -0.39 20.44
C GLY A 22 -64.39 0.48 19.51
N SER A 23 -64.20 1.75 19.88
CA SER A 23 -63.15 2.62 19.35
C SER A 23 -61.79 2.04 19.75
N GLY A 24 -61.45 0.88 19.19
CA GLY A 24 -60.09 0.40 19.11
C GLY A 24 -59.41 1.25 18.05
N THR A 25 -58.77 2.34 18.47
CA THR A 25 -57.73 2.96 17.67
C THR A 25 -56.75 1.86 17.32
N ALA A 26 -56.75 1.41 16.07
CA ALA A 26 -55.67 0.60 15.53
C ALA A 26 -54.42 1.47 15.64
N VAL A 27 -53.69 1.31 16.75
CA VAL A 27 -52.36 1.90 16.90
C VAL A 27 -51.56 1.25 15.79
N ALA A 28 -51.24 2.01 14.75
CA ALA A 28 -50.35 1.55 13.70
C ALA A 28 -49.10 1.03 14.40
N GLN A 29 -48.91 -0.29 14.37
CA GLN A 29 -47.80 -0.94 15.04
C GLN A 29 -46.54 -0.46 14.32
N GLN A 30 -45.90 0.57 14.88
CA GLN A 30 -44.67 1.10 14.32
C GLN A 30 -43.66 -0.03 14.33
N THR A 31 -43.23 -0.42 13.14
CA THR A 31 -42.11 -1.34 13.00
C THR A 31 -40.93 -0.76 13.77
N PRO A 32 -40.28 -1.55 14.64
CA PRO A 32 -39.09 -1.11 15.35
C PRO A 32 -38.04 -0.59 14.37
N HIS A 33 -37.42 0.54 14.68
CA HIS A 33 -36.38 1.16 13.86
C HIS A 33 -35.08 1.24 14.66
N VAL A 34 -33.97 0.88 14.04
CA VAL A 34 -32.62 0.97 14.59
C VAL A 34 -31.82 1.93 13.73
N ASP A 35 -31.44 3.07 14.30
CA ASP A 35 -30.46 3.98 13.72
C ASP A 35 -29.07 3.35 13.88
N ALA A 36 -28.31 3.29 12.79
CA ALA A 36 -27.01 2.62 12.73
C ALA A 36 -25.94 3.55 12.13
N THR A 37 -24.82 3.71 12.84
CA THR A 37 -23.69 4.55 12.40
C THR A 37 -22.42 3.72 12.40
N LEU A 38 -21.74 3.71 11.26
CA LEU A 38 -20.56 2.88 11.04
C LEU A 38 -19.29 3.73 11.04
N ASN A 39 -18.51 3.60 12.11
CA ASN A 39 -17.26 4.32 12.30
C ASN A 39 -16.09 3.37 12.04
N PHE A 40 -15.17 3.82 11.19
CA PHE A 40 -13.85 3.22 10.96
C PHE A 40 -13.03 4.22 10.14
N SER A 41 -11.70 4.14 10.15
CA SER A 41 -10.89 5.05 9.36
C SER A 41 -10.79 4.58 7.91
N ASP A 42 -10.70 5.48 6.93
CA ASP A 42 -10.52 5.08 5.52
C ASP A 42 -9.21 4.28 5.30
N TYR A 43 -8.27 4.38 6.25
CA TYR A 43 -7.04 3.62 6.32
C TYR A 43 -7.25 2.15 6.74
N ASP A 44 -8.38 1.82 7.37
CA ASP A 44 -8.70 0.46 7.82
C ASP A 44 -9.21 -0.47 6.70
N VAL A 45 -9.27 0.02 5.46
CA VAL A 45 -9.66 -0.77 4.28
C VAL A 45 -8.65 -1.84 3.91
N ILE A 46 -7.36 -1.60 4.16
CA ILE A 46 -6.35 -2.67 4.07
C ILE A 46 -6.66 -3.75 5.11
N TYR A 47 -7.19 -3.34 6.25
CA TYR A 47 -7.67 -4.27 7.25
C TYR A 47 -9.01 -4.90 6.88
N LEU A 48 -9.70 -4.59 5.76
CA LEU A 48 -10.90 -5.34 5.34
C LEU A 48 -10.60 -6.77 4.89
N THR A 49 -9.36 -7.07 4.48
CA THR A 49 -8.90 -8.47 4.36
C THR A 49 -8.53 -9.07 5.71
N ASP A 50 -8.13 -8.23 6.66
CA ASP A 50 -7.95 -8.59 8.08
C ASP A 50 -9.25 -8.54 8.88
N TRP A 51 -10.37 -8.10 8.32
CA TRP A 51 -11.68 -8.12 8.98
C TRP A 51 -12.09 -9.55 9.23
N VAL A 52 -11.47 -10.51 8.56
CA VAL A 52 -11.57 -11.94 8.81
C VAL A 52 -10.18 -12.42 9.25
N ASP A 53 -10.02 -12.86 10.49
CA ASP A 53 -8.88 -13.65 10.91
C ASP A 53 -8.79 -14.90 10.01
N VAL A 54 -7.80 -14.86 9.14
CA VAL A 54 -7.53 -15.83 8.08
C VAL A 54 -7.24 -17.23 8.63
N LYS A 55 -6.57 -17.30 9.78
CA LYS A 55 -6.19 -18.56 10.42
C LYS A 55 -7.33 -19.12 11.25
N ASN A 56 -8.11 -18.24 11.88
CA ASN A 56 -9.10 -18.63 12.89
C ASN A 56 -10.56 -18.47 12.45
N GLN A 57 -10.81 -18.03 11.22
CA GLN A 57 -12.14 -17.86 10.62
C GLN A 57 -13.06 -16.86 11.35
N SER A 58 -12.56 -16.02 12.26
CA SER A 58 -13.36 -15.03 12.98
C SER A 58 -13.25 -13.64 12.36
N ILE A 59 -14.01 -12.63 12.82
CA ILE A 59 -13.58 -11.24 12.59
C ILE A 59 -12.29 -10.97 13.39
N LYS A 60 -11.37 -10.10 12.97
CA LYS A 60 -10.16 -9.83 13.77
C LYS A 60 -10.49 -8.85 14.88
N SER A 61 -10.21 -9.22 16.13
CA SER A 61 -10.62 -8.44 17.31
C SER A 61 -9.92 -7.09 17.45
N SER A 62 -8.90 -6.85 16.63
CA SER A 62 -7.95 -5.76 16.76
C SER A 62 -8.01 -4.73 15.65
N VAL A 63 -9.12 -4.61 14.89
CA VAL A 63 -9.26 -3.50 13.92
C VAL A 63 -9.35 -2.18 14.71
N PRO A 64 -8.35 -1.29 14.64
CA PRO A 64 -8.35 -0.04 15.41
C PRO A 64 -9.52 0.83 14.95
N ASN A 65 -10.16 1.56 15.87
CA ASN A 65 -11.17 2.57 15.56
C ASN A 65 -12.42 2.10 14.81
N PHE A 66 -12.63 0.78 14.68
CA PHE A 66 -13.87 0.24 14.15
C PHE A 66 -14.95 0.18 15.25
N SER A 67 -16.09 0.82 15.01
CA SER A 67 -17.29 0.68 15.83
C SER A 67 -18.56 0.82 14.99
N LEU A 68 -19.59 0.06 15.38
CA LEU A 68 -20.95 0.22 14.89
C LEU A 68 -21.83 0.69 16.05
N ASP A 69 -22.28 1.93 15.99
CA ASP A 69 -23.21 2.48 16.97
C ASP A 69 -24.65 2.20 16.53
N LEU A 70 -25.40 1.51 17.39
CA LEU A 70 -26.79 1.12 17.17
C LEU A 70 -27.68 1.81 18.19
N SER A 71 -28.80 2.38 17.74
CA SER A 71 -29.79 3.01 18.61
C SER A 71 -31.22 2.64 18.22
N VAL A 72 -31.99 2.10 19.17
CA VAL A 72 -33.41 1.76 19.00
C VAL A 72 -34.24 3.03 19.15
N ARG A 73 -34.89 3.44 18.06
CA ARG A 73 -35.77 4.61 18.07
C ARG A 73 -37.03 4.32 18.89
N GLY A 74 -37.34 5.20 19.83
CA GLY A 74 -38.44 5.01 20.79
C GLY A 74 -38.02 4.31 22.09
N GLY A 75 -36.74 3.92 22.22
CA GLY A 75 -36.20 3.27 23.41
C GLY A 75 -36.55 1.78 23.52
N GLY A 76 -36.32 1.20 24.69
CA GLY A 76 -36.56 -0.22 24.93
C GLY A 76 -35.41 -1.11 24.46
N SER A 77 -35.71 -2.37 24.17
CA SER A 77 -34.68 -3.32 23.75
C SER A 77 -35.18 -4.26 22.66
N LEU A 78 -34.31 -4.54 21.69
CA LEU A 78 -34.61 -5.40 20.55
C LEU A 78 -33.60 -6.54 20.46
N ASP A 79 -34.11 -7.74 20.19
CA ASP A 79 -33.30 -8.89 19.79
C ASP A 79 -33.17 -8.88 18.26
N VAL A 80 -31.94 -8.82 17.78
CA VAL A 80 -31.61 -8.65 16.37
C VAL A 80 -30.50 -9.59 15.93
N CYS A 81 -30.36 -9.76 14.63
CA CYS A 81 -29.12 -10.23 14.00
C CYS A 81 -28.71 -9.21 12.92
N MET A 82 -27.48 -9.32 12.43
CA MET A 82 -26.98 -8.46 11.37
C MET A 82 -26.54 -9.28 10.17
N TYR A 83 -26.99 -8.88 8.98
CA TYR A 83 -26.41 -9.31 7.71
C TYR A 83 -25.26 -8.38 7.36
N VAL A 84 -24.12 -8.93 6.96
CA VAL A 84 -22.92 -8.19 6.55
C VAL A 84 -22.56 -8.62 5.14
N GLU A 85 -22.37 -7.64 4.25
CA GLU A 85 -21.95 -7.83 2.87
C GLU A 85 -20.75 -6.93 2.56
N VAL A 86 -19.69 -7.49 1.97
CA VAL A 86 -18.53 -6.74 1.47
C VAL A 86 -18.40 -6.98 -0.03
N GLN A 87 -18.53 -5.92 -0.82
CA GLN A 87 -18.27 -5.93 -2.25
C GLN A 87 -17.00 -5.17 -2.57
N VAL A 88 -16.24 -5.67 -3.54
CA VAL A 88 -14.97 -5.08 -3.96
C VAL A 88 -14.95 -4.97 -5.48
N GLN A 89 -14.64 -3.78 -5.97
CA GLN A 89 -14.38 -3.51 -7.37
C GLN A 89 -12.93 -3.03 -7.51
N LEU A 90 -12.02 -3.97 -7.78
CA LEU A 90 -10.63 -3.64 -8.07
C LEU A 90 -10.51 -2.93 -9.43
N VAL A 91 -9.49 -2.09 -9.57
CA VAL A 91 -9.21 -1.42 -10.85
C VAL A 91 -9.03 -2.46 -11.97
N GLY A 92 -9.76 -2.28 -13.08
CA GLY A 92 -9.75 -3.20 -14.21
C GLY A 92 -10.55 -4.49 -14.01
N ARG A 93 -11.28 -4.64 -12.90
CA ARG A 93 -12.16 -5.79 -12.63
C ARG A 93 -13.61 -5.35 -12.43
N SER A 94 -14.53 -6.30 -12.60
CA SER A 94 -15.93 -6.11 -12.23
C SER A 94 -16.08 -6.01 -10.71
N ASN A 95 -17.18 -5.42 -10.27
CA ASN A 95 -17.57 -5.49 -8.86
C ASN A 95 -17.89 -6.94 -8.49
N GLU A 96 -17.23 -7.45 -7.44
CA GLU A 96 -17.31 -8.83 -6.99
C GLU A 96 -17.70 -8.87 -5.51
N LEU A 97 -18.56 -9.84 -5.14
CA LEU A 97 -18.86 -10.10 -3.73
C LEU A 97 -17.65 -10.78 -3.08
N MET A 98 -17.09 -10.16 -2.05
CA MET A 98 -15.95 -10.71 -1.31
C MET A 98 -16.42 -11.57 -0.13
N LEU A 99 -17.37 -11.06 0.66
CA LEU A 99 -17.87 -11.70 1.87
C LEU A 99 -19.37 -11.44 2.02
N GLN A 100 -20.11 -12.46 2.45
CA GLN A 100 -21.42 -12.27 3.06
C GLN A 100 -21.59 -13.20 4.26
N SER A 101 -22.17 -12.69 5.34
CA SER A 101 -22.39 -13.47 6.57
C SER A 101 -23.51 -12.90 7.42
N TYR A 102 -23.98 -13.69 8.39
CA TYR A 102 -24.89 -13.25 9.45
C TYR A 102 -24.19 -13.32 10.81
N THR A 103 -24.50 -12.37 11.69
CA THR A 103 -24.14 -12.45 13.10
C THR A 103 -25.09 -13.40 13.84
N LYS A 104 -24.72 -13.87 15.02
CA LYS A 104 -25.66 -14.44 16.00
C LYS A 104 -26.70 -13.40 16.38
N ASN A 105 -27.78 -13.90 16.96
CA ASN A 105 -28.75 -13.06 17.63
C ASN A 105 -28.10 -12.39 18.84
N PHE A 106 -28.29 -11.09 18.96
CA PHE A 106 -27.87 -10.32 20.11
C PHE A 106 -28.90 -9.23 20.43
N LYS A 107 -28.80 -8.70 21.65
CA LYS A 107 -29.73 -7.70 22.16
C LYS A 107 -29.15 -6.28 22.08
N ILE A 108 -29.98 -5.31 21.68
CA ILE A 108 -29.67 -3.87 21.73
C ILE A 108 -30.48 -3.27 22.89
N PRO A 109 -29.86 -2.88 24.03
CA PRO A 109 -30.54 -2.26 25.16
C PRO A 109 -30.71 -0.74 24.94
N GLY A 110 -31.45 -0.35 23.90
CA GLY A 110 -31.69 1.05 23.55
C GLY A 110 -30.52 1.65 22.76
N VAL A 111 -29.30 1.62 23.30
CA VAL A 111 -28.07 2.00 22.57
C VAL A 111 -27.02 0.92 22.78
N ARG A 112 -26.30 0.54 21.72
CA ARG A 112 -25.17 -0.39 21.79
C ARG A 112 -24.10 0.02 20.79
N THR A 113 -22.84 0.05 21.24
CA THR A 113 -21.68 0.12 20.34
C THR A 113 -21.11 -1.28 20.18
N VAL A 114 -21.04 -1.77 18.95
CA VAL A 114 -20.42 -3.06 18.62
C VAL A 114 -19.02 -2.79 18.07
N THR A 115 -18.00 -3.32 18.73
CA THR A 115 -16.60 -3.17 18.31
C THR A 115 -16.11 -4.40 17.54
N ALA A 116 -14.98 -4.29 16.84
CA ALA A 116 -14.40 -5.41 16.07
C ALA A 116 -14.15 -6.66 16.94
N GLY A 117 -13.81 -6.46 18.22
CA GLY A 117 -13.64 -7.52 19.21
C GLY A 117 -14.90 -8.36 19.45
N GLU A 118 -16.08 -7.74 19.39
CA GLU A 118 -17.35 -8.44 19.61
C GLU A 118 -17.74 -9.31 18.39
N PHE A 119 -17.42 -8.83 17.19
CA PHE A 119 -17.54 -9.61 15.97
C PHE A 119 -16.54 -10.78 15.91
N ALA A 120 -15.38 -10.65 16.56
CA ALA A 120 -14.22 -11.52 16.44
C ALA A 120 -14.20 -12.79 17.29
N GLY A 121 -15.15 -12.97 18.20
CA GLY A 121 -15.32 -14.22 18.93
C GLY A 121 -14.20 -14.61 19.91
N SER A 122 -13.37 -13.69 20.38
CA SER A 122 -12.37 -13.98 21.44
C SER A 122 -12.99 -14.17 22.85
N ASN A 123 -14.30 -13.98 23.00
CA ASN A 123 -15.09 -14.40 24.16
C ASN A 123 -16.05 -15.53 23.73
N PRO A 124 -16.46 -16.45 24.64
CA PRO A 124 -17.37 -17.58 24.34
C PRO A 124 -18.78 -17.16 23.85
N SER A 125 -19.05 -15.86 23.73
CA SER A 125 -20.20 -15.24 23.07
C SER A 125 -19.90 -14.87 21.61
N SER A 126 -19.23 -15.73 20.83
CA SER A 126 -18.78 -15.40 19.47
C SER A 126 -19.94 -15.03 18.55
N ASP A 127 -20.16 -13.74 18.27
CA ASP A 127 -21.39 -13.24 17.62
C ASP A 127 -21.44 -13.49 16.10
N ILE A 128 -20.69 -14.43 15.54
CA ILE A 128 -20.84 -14.88 14.14
C ILE A 128 -21.12 -16.37 14.16
N ASP A 129 -22.23 -16.76 13.55
CA ASP A 129 -22.61 -18.16 13.49
C ASP A 129 -22.37 -18.71 12.10
N GLU A 130 -21.25 -19.44 12.00
CA GLU A 130 -20.82 -20.18 10.80
C GLU A 130 -21.82 -21.26 10.37
N ARG A 131 -22.82 -21.60 11.21
CA ARG A 131 -23.76 -22.70 10.98
C ARG A 131 -25.04 -22.31 10.21
N ASN A 132 -25.21 -21.06 9.81
CA ASN A 132 -26.48 -20.62 9.21
C ASN A 132 -26.61 -20.90 7.72
N ASN A 133 -27.86 -21.01 7.26
CA ASN A 133 -28.24 -21.22 5.87
C ASN A 133 -28.89 -19.92 5.34
N PRO A 134 -28.29 -19.20 4.39
CA PRO A 134 -27.15 -19.62 3.60
C PRO A 134 -25.85 -19.57 4.39
N PRO A 135 -24.94 -20.54 4.16
CA PRO A 135 -23.63 -20.55 4.76
C PRO A 135 -22.90 -19.27 4.39
N ARG A 136 -22.06 -18.81 5.30
CA ARG A 136 -21.08 -17.76 5.05
C ARG A 136 -20.44 -18.00 3.69
N TYR A 137 -20.49 -16.98 2.83
CA TYR A 137 -19.84 -17.04 1.53
C TYR A 137 -18.62 -16.13 1.54
N GLU A 138 -17.55 -16.63 0.94
CA GLU A 138 -16.28 -15.93 0.82
C GLU A 138 -15.66 -16.23 -0.54
N ASN A 139 -15.31 -15.19 -1.28
CA ASN A 139 -14.58 -15.30 -2.54
C ASN A 139 -13.07 -15.39 -2.26
N LYS A 140 -12.59 -16.63 -2.03
CA LYS A 140 -11.18 -16.92 -1.73
C LYS A 140 -10.21 -16.45 -2.82
N THR A 141 -10.64 -16.44 -4.08
CA THR A 141 -9.79 -16.01 -5.22
C THR A 141 -9.58 -14.51 -5.22
N LEU A 142 -10.67 -13.73 -5.15
CA LEU A 142 -10.58 -12.27 -5.06
C LEU A 142 -9.78 -11.85 -3.84
N ARG A 143 -10.03 -12.51 -2.72
CA ARG A 143 -9.28 -12.33 -1.49
C ARG A 143 -7.78 -12.53 -1.67
N LYS A 144 -7.36 -13.67 -2.25
CA LYS A 144 -5.95 -13.93 -2.53
C LYS A 144 -5.32 -12.83 -3.40
N VAL A 145 -6.05 -12.34 -4.40
CA VAL A 145 -5.55 -11.23 -5.25
C VAL A 145 -5.31 -9.95 -4.44
N ILE A 146 -6.21 -9.61 -3.52
CA ILE A 146 -6.04 -8.44 -2.65
C ILE A 146 -4.83 -8.65 -1.71
N GLU A 147 -4.67 -9.86 -1.14
CA GLU A 147 -3.53 -10.22 -0.29
C GLU A 147 -2.19 -10.18 -1.05
N ASP A 148 -2.13 -10.74 -2.25
CA ASP A 148 -0.94 -10.73 -3.10
C ASP A 148 -0.54 -9.28 -3.46
N GLN A 149 -1.51 -8.43 -3.81
CA GLN A 149 -1.25 -7.00 -4.06
C GLN A 149 -0.85 -6.25 -2.79
N ALA A 150 -1.45 -6.58 -1.65
CA ALA A 150 -1.10 -6.04 -0.35
C ALA A 150 0.31 -6.47 0.13
N ASN A 151 0.85 -7.57 -0.37
CA ASN A 151 2.23 -7.99 -0.10
C ASN A 151 3.24 -7.29 -1.02
N LEU A 152 2.84 -6.97 -2.25
CA LEU A 152 3.68 -6.31 -3.24
C LEU A 152 3.73 -4.79 -3.04
N TYR A 153 2.63 -4.20 -2.59
CA TYR A 153 2.48 -2.75 -2.43
C TYR A 153 2.26 -2.38 -0.97
N ALA A 154 2.79 -1.22 -0.59
CA ALA A 154 2.56 -0.64 0.73
C ALA A 154 1.11 -0.14 0.94
N THR A 155 0.26 -0.19 -0.08
CA THR A 155 -1.14 0.23 -0.07
C THR A 155 -2.10 -0.94 -0.29
N ALA A 156 -3.39 -0.76 0.01
CA ALA A 156 -4.42 -1.70 -0.43
C ALA A 156 -4.45 -1.74 -1.97
N ALA A 157 -4.95 -2.85 -2.51
CA ALA A 157 -5.32 -2.93 -3.90
C ALA A 157 -6.21 -1.75 -4.29
N ALA A 158 -5.86 -1.07 -5.36
CA ALA A 158 -6.64 0.07 -5.85
C ALA A 158 -8.03 -0.39 -6.29
N GLY A 159 -9.06 0.36 -5.92
CA GLY A 159 -10.44 -0.02 -6.19
C GLY A 159 -11.46 0.61 -5.25
N THR A 160 -12.70 0.18 -5.38
CA THR A 160 -13.81 0.58 -4.51
C THR A 160 -14.21 -0.58 -3.61
N TYR A 161 -14.32 -0.31 -2.32
CA TYR A 161 -14.72 -1.27 -1.29
C TYR A 161 -16.04 -0.80 -0.69
N ARG A 162 -17.09 -1.62 -0.76
CA ARG A 162 -18.41 -1.32 -0.22
C ARG A 162 -18.75 -2.30 0.87
N LEU A 163 -18.97 -1.78 2.07
CA LEU A 163 -19.46 -2.52 3.22
C LEU A 163 -20.93 -2.14 3.44
N LEU A 164 -21.79 -3.15 3.50
CA LEU A 164 -23.22 -3.04 3.78
C LEU A 164 -23.52 -3.87 5.02
N MET A 165 -24.25 -3.29 5.95
CA MET A 165 -24.81 -3.98 7.11
C MET A 165 -26.30 -3.73 7.21
N GLU A 166 -27.05 -4.80 7.44
CA GLU A 166 -28.50 -4.73 7.62
C GLU A 166 -28.87 -5.35 8.97
N ILE A 167 -29.64 -4.61 9.77
CA ILE A 167 -30.11 -5.07 11.08
C ILE A 167 -31.48 -5.68 10.89
N LEU A 168 -31.61 -6.94 11.28
CA LEU A 168 -32.75 -7.80 11.03
C LEU A 168 -33.32 -8.33 12.35
N PRO A 169 -34.61 -8.67 12.43
CA PRO A 169 -35.18 -9.32 13.61
C PRO A 169 -34.44 -10.63 13.93
N ALA A 170 -34.20 -10.90 15.21
CA ALA A 170 -33.68 -12.19 15.64
C ALA A 170 -34.71 -13.30 15.35
N THR A 171 -34.24 -14.42 14.82
CA THR A 171 -35.04 -15.63 14.56
C THR A 171 -34.48 -16.81 15.35
N LYS A 172 -35.28 -17.88 15.57
CA LYS A 172 -34.84 -19.06 16.34
C LYS A 172 -33.54 -19.67 15.77
N THR A 173 -33.40 -19.63 14.45
CA THR A 173 -32.14 -19.81 13.74
C THR A 173 -32.01 -18.71 12.69
N ASN A 174 -30.81 -18.20 12.41
CA ASN A 174 -30.69 -17.17 11.35
C ASN A 174 -31.00 -17.76 9.96
N ALA A 175 -31.04 -19.09 9.84
CA ALA A 175 -31.48 -19.78 8.63
C ALA A 175 -32.95 -19.52 8.24
N ASP A 176 -33.76 -19.04 9.20
CA ASP A 176 -35.17 -18.78 8.99
C ASP A 176 -35.47 -17.34 8.56
N ILE A 177 -34.44 -16.51 8.31
CA ILE A 177 -34.65 -15.13 7.89
C ILE A 177 -35.08 -15.12 6.41
N PRO A 178 -36.34 -14.77 6.09
CA PRO A 178 -36.75 -14.68 4.71
C PRO A 178 -36.00 -13.54 4.02
N SER A 179 -35.72 -13.67 2.72
CA SER A 179 -35.13 -12.60 1.89
C SER A 179 -35.95 -11.30 1.86
N ARG A 180 -37.18 -11.33 2.38
CA ARG A 180 -38.11 -10.20 2.53
C ARG A 180 -38.31 -9.77 3.98
N ALA A 181 -37.44 -10.20 4.90
CA ALA A 181 -37.51 -9.78 6.29
C ALA A 181 -37.50 -8.25 6.38
N VAL A 182 -38.37 -7.71 7.23
CA VAL A 182 -38.43 -6.27 7.45
C VAL A 182 -37.14 -5.86 8.16
N LYS A 183 -36.39 -4.95 7.54
CA LYS A 183 -35.13 -4.44 8.07
C LYS A 183 -35.43 -3.41 9.15
N TYR A 184 -34.81 -3.57 10.32
CA TYR A 184 -34.89 -2.57 11.39
C TYR A 184 -33.94 -1.40 11.13
N GLY A 185 -32.83 -1.63 10.43
CA GLY A 185 -31.88 -0.59 10.05
C GLY A 185 -30.93 -1.05 8.95
N VAL A 186 -30.34 -0.10 8.23
CA VAL A 186 -29.32 -0.37 7.18
C VAL A 186 -28.24 0.70 7.27
N VAL A 187 -26.98 0.29 7.21
CA VAL A 187 -25.84 1.20 7.07
C VAL A 187 -24.92 0.71 5.96
N GLN A 188 -24.45 1.64 5.14
CA GLN A 188 -23.50 1.36 4.07
C GLN A 188 -22.36 2.36 4.13
N ARG A 189 -21.15 1.89 3.86
CA ARG A 189 -19.99 2.75 3.63
C ARG A 189 -19.20 2.28 2.41
N THR A 190 -18.76 3.24 1.61
CA THR A 190 -17.94 3.02 0.44
C THR A 190 -16.61 3.72 0.62
N ILE A 191 -15.51 2.99 0.46
CA ILE A 191 -14.17 3.57 0.40
C ILE A 191 -13.59 3.40 -0.99
N VAL A 192 -12.92 4.43 -1.47
CA VAL A 192 -12.23 4.44 -2.76
C VAL A 192 -10.74 4.53 -2.49
N ILE A 193 -10.01 3.48 -2.85
CA ILE A 193 -8.55 3.46 -2.86
C ILE A 193 -8.09 3.87 -4.25
N PRO A 194 -7.50 5.06 -4.42
CA PRO A 194 -7.02 5.48 -5.73
C PRO A 194 -5.90 4.56 -6.22
N LEU A 195 -5.84 4.36 -7.53
CA LEU A 195 -4.66 3.77 -8.15
C LEU A 195 -3.49 4.74 -7.94
N GLN A 196 -2.66 4.48 -6.93
CA GLN A 196 -1.41 5.23 -6.77
C GLN A 196 -0.46 4.76 -7.87
N THR A 197 -0.49 5.47 -9.00
CA THR A 197 0.45 5.28 -10.12
C THR A 197 1.84 5.82 -9.81
N ALA A 198 1.99 6.60 -8.74
CA ALA A 198 3.26 7.16 -8.32
C ALA A 198 3.87 6.29 -7.23
N THR A 199 4.69 5.31 -7.60
CA THR A 199 5.89 5.05 -6.80
C THR A 199 6.59 6.40 -6.70
N VAL A 200 6.70 6.97 -5.50
CA VAL A 200 7.55 8.14 -5.31
C VAL A 200 8.96 7.68 -5.66
N GLN A 201 9.34 8.01 -6.88
CA GLN A 201 10.62 7.67 -7.44
C GLN A 201 11.58 8.79 -7.03
N THR A 202 12.68 8.38 -6.43
CA THR A 202 13.78 9.29 -6.12
C THR A 202 14.86 9.06 -7.16
N ASP A 203 15.05 10.04 -8.04
CA ASP A 203 16.04 10.01 -9.09
C ASP A 203 17.32 10.69 -8.62
N LEU A 204 18.44 9.98 -8.68
CA LEU A 204 19.75 10.52 -8.33
C LEU A 204 20.32 11.29 -9.52
N ILE A 205 20.75 12.54 -9.30
CA ILE A 205 21.24 13.43 -10.36
C ILE A 205 22.75 13.53 -10.31
N GLU A 206 23.31 13.93 -9.16
CA GLU A 206 24.75 14.03 -8.94
C GLU A 206 25.09 13.59 -7.51
N PRO A 207 26.25 12.94 -7.25
CA PRO A 207 27.14 12.33 -8.23
C PRO A 207 26.48 11.27 -9.12
N LYS A 208 26.70 11.32 -10.44
CA LYS A 208 26.26 10.23 -11.34
C LYS A 208 26.96 8.92 -11.03
N ASN A 209 26.30 7.81 -11.35
CA ASN A 209 26.87 6.48 -11.17
C ASN A 209 28.20 6.31 -11.96
N GLY A 210 29.26 5.87 -11.28
CA GLY A 210 30.60 5.68 -11.85
C GLY A 210 31.48 6.95 -11.90
N THR A 211 31.00 8.10 -11.42
CA THR A 211 31.79 9.35 -11.40
C THR A 211 32.83 9.38 -10.29
N PHE A 212 33.77 10.33 -10.38
CA PHE A 212 34.76 10.57 -9.34
C PHE A 212 34.93 12.08 -9.07
N PHE A 213 35.46 12.39 -7.88
CA PHE A 213 35.71 13.76 -7.42
C PHE A 213 37.09 13.83 -6.79
N SER A 214 37.81 14.91 -7.08
CA SER A 214 39.07 15.23 -6.38
C SER A 214 38.84 15.91 -5.03
N ASN A 215 37.60 16.34 -4.74
CA ASN A 215 37.25 16.95 -3.47
C ASN A 215 36.66 15.93 -2.48
N LEU A 216 36.90 16.15 -1.19
CA LEU A 216 36.35 15.33 -0.10
C LEU A 216 34.96 15.81 0.36
N ALA A 217 34.33 16.71 -0.42
CA ALA A 217 33.07 17.35 -0.10
C ALA A 217 32.13 17.41 -1.33
N PRO A 218 31.78 16.27 -1.95
CA PRO A 218 30.91 16.26 -3.11
C PRO A 218 29.52 16.79 -2.75
N THR A 219 28.84 17.36 -3.74
CA THR A 219 27.44 17.80 -3.58
C THR A 219 26.51 16.76 -4.19
N PHE A 220 25.61 16.24 -3.37
CA PHE A 220 24.56 15.33 -3.76
C PHE A 220 23.34 16.14 -4.21
N ASN A 221 22.76 15.77 -5.35
CA ASN A 221 21.55 16.34 -5.91
C ASN A 221 20.63 15.20 -6.34
N TRP A 222 19.34 15.27 -6.00
CA TRP A 222 18.34 14.28 -6.37
C TRP A 222 17.02 14.98 -6.75
N ALA A 223 16.11 14.27 -7.39
CA ALA A 223 14.73 14.69 -7.60
C ALA A 223 13.80 13.71 -6.89
N THR A 224 12.82 14.21 -6.15
CA THR A 224 11.81 13.38 -5.50
C THR A 224 10.55 14.18 -5.23
N GLN A 225 9.42 13.49 -5.11
CA GLN A 225 8.16 14.05 -4.64
C GLN A 225 7.96 13.84 -3.12
N ALA A 226 8.87 13.12 -2.45
CA ALA A 226 8.79 12.87 -1.02
C ALA A 226 8.99 14.17 -0.21
N PRO A 227 8.13 14.46 0.79
CA PRO A 227 8.28 15.65 1.62
C PRO A 227 9.47 15.56 2.60
N LYS A 228 9.91 14.33 2.90
CA LYS A 228 11.06 14.03 3.74
C LYS A 228 11.92 12.99 3.04
N THR A 229 13.23 13.15 3.15
CA THR A 229 14.21 12.23 2.58
C THR A 229 15.30 11.89 3.58
N THR A 230 15.87 10.71 3.46
CA THR A 230 17.09 10.32 4.16
C THR A 230 18.18 10.06 3.13
N LEU A 231 19.25 10.86 3.15
CA LEU A 231 20.44 10.59 2.35
C LEU A 231 21.39 9.70 3.15
N ARG A 232 21.88 8.62 2.52
CA ARG A 232 22.86 7.72 3.11
C ARG A 232 24.04 7.53 2.18
N VAL A 233 25.25 7.54 2.74
CA VAL A 233 26.50 7.28 2.02
C VAL A 233 27.23 6.13 2.71
N TYR A 234 27.72 5.17 1.94
CA TYR A 234 28.42 3.97 2.39
C TYR A 234 29.77 3.86 1.69
N GLU A 235 30.76 3.24 2.31
CA GLU A 235 32.00 2.89 1.61
C GLU A 235 31.86 1.52 0.94
N VAL A 236 32.43 1.41 -0.25
CA VAL A 236 32.58 0.12 -0.95
C VAL A 236 33.80 -0.59 -0.38
N LEU A 237 33.58 -1.78 0.19
CA LEU A 237 34.65 -2.63 0.71
C LEU A 237 35.06 -3.68 -0.33
N CYS A 238 36.28 -4.21 -0.18
CA CYS A 238 36.89 -5.16 -1.11
C CYS A 238 36.17 -6.52 -1.23
N ASN A 239 35.23 -6.84 -0.35
CA ASN A 239 34.39 -8.03 -0.42
C ASN A 239 32.99 -7.78 -1.02
N HIS A 240 32.64 -6.54 -1.34
CA HIS A 240 31.37 -6.21 -1.98
C HIS A 240 31.43 -6.52 -3.47
N ARG A 241 30.42 -7.22 -3.98
CA ARG A 241 30.31 -7.62 -5.39
C ARG A 241 29.37 -6.70 -6.18
N SER A 242 28.59 -5.90 -5.47
CA SER A 242 27.62 -4.97 -6.03
C SER A 242 27.48 -3.72 -5.17
N PRO A 243 26.94 -2.60 -5.70
CA PRO A 243 26.60 -1.43 -4.90
C PRO A 243 25.60 -1.76 -3.77
N GLN A 244 24.71 -2.73 -4.00
CA GLN A 244 23.71 -3.18 -3.02
C GLN A 244 24.36 -3.81 -1.79
N ASP A 245 25.47 -4.53 -1.94
CA ASP A 245 26.18 -5.15 -0.81
C ASP A 245 26.66 -4.08 0.19
N ALA A 246 27.05 -2.89 -0.29
CA ALA A 246 27.50 -1.80 0.55
C ALA A 246 26.40 -1.25 1.47
N LEU A 247 25.14 -1.37 1.07
CA LEU A 247 23.99 -0.86 1.84
C LEU A 247 23.76 -1.65 3.14
N ASN A 248 24.30 -2.87 3.25
CA ASN A 248 24.26 -3.68 4.47
C ASN A 248 25.30 -3.24 5.52
N GLY A 249 26.22 -2.34 5.15
CA GLY A 249 27.26 -1.83 6.03
C GLY A 249 26.79 -0.70 6.96
N THR A 250 27.73 -0.18 7.75
CA THR A 250 27.48 1.04 8.53
C THR A 250 27.71 2.28 7.65
N PRO A 251 26.71 3.16 7.51
CA PRO A 251 26.86 4.34 6.67
C PRO A 251 27.96 5.28 7.20
N TYR A 252 28.64 5.93 6.27
CA TYR A 252 29.53 7.08 6.51
C TYR A 252 28.76 8.34 6.85
N LEU A 253 27.61 8.51 6.21
CA LEU A 253 26.71 9.63 6.42
C LEU A 253 25.27 9.13 6.46
N THR A 254 24.49 9.62 7.40
CA THR A 254 23.02 9.50 7.39
C THR A 254 22.47 10.86 7.75
N GLN A 255 21.74 11.46 6.83
CA GLN A 255 21.18 12.80 7.01
C GLN A 255 19.69 12.78 6.69
N ASN A 256 18.88 13.11 7.69
CA ASN A 256 17.44 13.33 7.50
C ASN A 256 17.22 14.77 7.03
N LEU A 257 16.43 14.92 5.98
CA LEU A 257 16.24 16.16 5.24
C LEU A 257 14.75 16.37 4.95
N SER A 258 14.30 17.62 4.93
CA SER A 258 12.92 17.96 4.60
C SER A 258 12.87 19.20 3.71
N GLY A 259 12.13 19.12 2.61
CA GLY A 259 11.97 20.21 1.65
C GLY A 259 13.24 20.59 0.87
N VAL A 260 14.28 19.75 0.90
CA VAL A 260 15.54 20.00 0.17
C VAL A 260 15.88 18.82 -0.73
N THR A 261 16.51 19.13 -1.85
CA THR A 261 16.88 18.17 -2.91
C THR A 261 18.38 18.17 -3.21
N SER A 262 19.17 18.82 -2.35
CA SER A 262 20.61 18.82 -2.42
C SER A 262 21.26 18.84 -1.03
N LEU A 263 22.47 18.30 -0.95
CA LEU A 263 23.32 18.32 0.24
C LEU A 263 24.78 18.27 -0.17
N THR A 264 25.60 19.23 0.27
CA THR A 264 27.06 19.10 0.20
C THR A 264 27.54 18.24 1.36
N TYR A 265 28.40 17.24 1.08
CA TYR A 265 28.93 16.35 2.11
C TYR A 265 29.54 17.17 3.25
N PRO A 266 29.04 17.03 4.49
CA PRO A 266 29.37 17.99 5.53
C PRO A 266 30.80 17.81 6.02
N SER A 267 31.52 18.93 6.15
CA SER A 267 32.84 18.97 6.80
C SER A 267 32.79 18.60 8.29
N THR A 268 31.60 18.43 8.86
CA THR A 268 31.33 17.94 10.22
C THR A 268 30.89 16.48 10.28
N ALA A 269 30.81 15.76 9.15
CA ALA A 269 30.49 14.33 9.13
C ALA A 269 31.40 13.54 10.08
N SER A 270 30.83 12.60 10.84
CA SER A 270 31.56 11.78 11.82
C SER A 270 32.65 10.93 11.16
N ARG A 271 32.38 10.42 9.96
CA ARG A 271 33.34 9.72 9.12
C ARG A 271 33.64 10.60 7.91
N LYS A 272 34.91 10.88 7.64
CA LYS A 272 35.32 11.64 6.46
C LYS A 272 35.42 10.72 5.26
N LEU A 273 35.08 11.26 4.09
CA LEU A 273 35.51 10.65 2.84
C LEU A 273 37.04 10.67 2.78
N GLN A 274 37.62 9.70 2.10
CA GLN A 274 39.05 9.51 1.96
C GLN A 274 39.42 9.45 0.49
N GLN A 275 40.62 9.94 0.18
CA GLN A 275 41.24 9.78 -1.13
C GLN A 275 41.35 8.29 -1.49
N ASP A 276 41.22 7.98 -2.77
CA ASP A 276 41.35 6.64 -3.35
C ASP A 276 40.40 5.64 -2.68
N ARG A 277 39.16 6.08 -2.46
CA ARG A 277 38.05 5.24 -1.99
C ARG A 277 36.83 5.40 -2.89
N ALA A 278 36.02 4.34 -2.92
CA ALA A 278 34.72 4.31 -3.58
C ALA A 278 33.61 4.30 -2.54
N TYR A 279 32.51 4.97 -2.89
CA TYR A 279 31.35 5.15 -2.03
C TYR A 279 30.08 4.86 -2.81
N VAL A 280 29.07 4.36 -2.12
CA VAL A 280 27.69 4.23 -2.61
C VAL A 280 26.84 5.28 -1.92
N TRP A 281 25.95 5.92 -2.65
CA TRP A 281 24.94 6.76 -2.04
C TRP A 281 23.54 6.38 -2.53
N VAL A 282 22.59 6.58 -1.63
CA VAL A 282 21.16 6.31 -1.82
C VAL A 282 20.37 7.40 -1.13
N VAL A 283 19.19 7.70 -1.68
CA VAL A 283 18.23 8.58 -1.05
C VAL A 283 16.91 7.84 -0.89
N ASP A 284 16.44 7.79 0.36
CA ASP A 284 15.17 7.20 0.73
C ASP A 284 14.14 8.29 0.90
N GLY A 285 13.05 8.24 0.15
CA GLY A 285 11.92 9.16 0.27
C GLY A 285 10.83 8.59 1.16
N ASP A 286 10.35 9.37 2.12
CA ASP A 286 9.16 9.04 2.90
C ASP A 286 7.91 9.17 2.01
N VAL A 287 7.22 8.06 1.82
CA VAL A 287 5.99 7.94 1.05
C VAL A 287 4.84 7.78 2.01
N ASN A 288 3.88 8.71 1.94
CA ASN A 288 2.62 8.57 2.66
C ASN A 288 1.77 7.51 1.96
N THR A 289 1.70 6.34 2.57
CA THR A 289 0.84 5.25 2.11
C THR A 289 -0.37 5.13 3.02
N SER A 290 -1.35 4.35 2.60
CA SER A 290 -2.49 4.02 3.46
C SER A 290 -2.10 3.16 4.68
N ARG A 291 -0.86 2.63 4.75
CA ARG A 291 -0.30 1.91 5.92
C ARG A 291 0.52 2.81 6.86
N GLY A 292 0.55 4.12 6.60
CA GLY A 292 1.45 5.05 7.23
C GLY A 292 2.64 5.40 6.34
N VAL A 293 3.67 5.97 6.94
CA VAL A 293 4.86 6.41 6.20
C VAL A 293 5.75 5.19 5.92
N THR A 294 5.99 4.91 4.65
CA THR A 294 6.98 3.90 4.21
C THR A 294 8.12 4.57 3.47
N GLN A 295 9.30 3.95 3.42
CA GLN A 295 10.42 4.50 2.66
C GLN A 295 10.50 3.87 1.27
N SER A 296 10.71 4.71 0.25
CA SER A 296 11.05 4.31 -1.12
C SER A 296 12.50 4.67 -1.40
N SER A 297 13.34 3.67 -1.63
CA SER A 297 14.77 3.85 -1.89
C SER A 297 15.05 4.09 -3.37
N SER A 298 15.97 5.01 -3.68
CA SER A 298 16.52 5.13 -5.03
C SER A 298 17.38 3.90 -5.40
N VAL A 299 17.67 3.75 -6.70
CA VAL A 299 18.75 2.86 -7.14
C VAL A 299 20.08 3.41 -6.58
N PRO A 300 20.95 2.58 -5.99
CA PRO A 300 22.22 3.05 -5.44
C PRO A 300 23.17 3.50 -6.56
N PHE A 301 23.80 4.66 -6.39
CA PHE A 301 24.84 5.15 -7.28
C PHE A 301 26.21 5.03 -6.62
N VAL A 302 27.21 4.63 -7.41
CA VAL A 302 28.61 4.58 -7.00
C VAL A 302 29.30 5.87 -7.41
N PHE A 303 30.10 6.45 -6.52
CA PHE A 303 31.03 7.51 -6.86
C PHE A 303 32.37 7.28 -6.17
N ARG A 304 33.41 7.98 -6.61
CA ARG A 304 34.76 7.85 -6.03
C ARG A 304 35.30 9.18 -5.58
N VAL A 305 36.17 9.13 -4.59
CA VAL A 305 37.01 10.28 -4.24
C VAL A 305 38.43 9.92 -4.61
N THR A 306 38.97 10.53 -5.65
CA THR A 306 40.32 10.29 -6.15
C THR A 306 40.80 11.47 -6.99
N ASP A 307 42.11 11.67 -7.04
CA ASP A 307 42.78 12.63 -7.93
C ASP A 307 43.27 11.92 -9.21
N ASP A 308 42.48 10.96 -9.70
CA ASP A 308 42.74 10.20 -10.91
C ASP A 308 42.60 11.08 -12.16
N LYS A 309 43.63 11.90 -12.40
CA LYS A 309 43.70 12.77 -13.58
C LYS A 309 43.66 11.98 -14.87
N VAL A 310 44.29 10.82 -14.92
CA VAL A 310 44.27 9.92 -16.09
C VAL A 310 42.85 9.46 -16.35
N GLY A 311 42.13 9.07 -15.30
CA GLY A 311 40.72 8.75 -15.35
C GLY A 311 39.88 9.90 -15.92
N LEU A 312 40.15 11.15 -15.51
CA LEU A 312 39.47 12.33 -16.07
C LEU A 312 39.72 12.51 -17.56
N MET A 313 40.97 12.34 -18.01
CA MET A 313 41.32 12.43 -19.42
C MET A 313 40.58 11.39 -20.25
N LEU A 314 40.50 10.15 -19.75
CA LEU A 314 39.76 9.07 -20.39
C LEU A 314 38.26 9.35 -20.45
N ASP A 315 37.66 9.86 -19.37
CA ASP A 315 36.22 10.15 -19.36
C ASP A 315 35.86 11.29 -20.31
N ASN A 316 36.69 12.34 -20.38
CA ASN A 316 36.55 13.41 -21.36
C ASN A 316 36.64 12.85 -22.78
N PHE A 317 37.63 12.00 -23.05
CA PHE A 317 37.80 11.35 -24.34
C PHE A 317 36.56 10.50 -24.73
N PHE A 318 36.11 9.60 -23.86
CA PHE A 318 34.96 8.74 -24.15
C PHE A 318 33.64 9.51 -24.26
N SER A 319 33.51 10.65 -23.57
CA SER A 319 32.35 11.54 -23.73
C SER A 319 32.30 12.23 -25.11
N GLN A 320 33.46 12.44 -25.75
CA GLN A 320 33.57 13.09 -27.05
C GLN A 320 33.38 12.11 -28.21
N VAL A 321 33.94 10.91 -28.10
CA VAL A 321 33.92 9.91 -29.18
C VAL A 321 32.59 9.15 -29.24
N GLY A 322 31.86 9.05 -28.13
CA GLY A 322 30.58 8.35 -28.07
C GLY A 322 30.69 6.85 -28.38
N GLY A 323 29.53 6.18 -28.57
CA GLY A 323 29.47 4.78 -28.97
C GLY A 323 29.68 3.74 -27.86
N GLN A 324 29.95 2.49 -28.24
CA GLN A 324 30.04 1.35 -27.31
C GLN A 324 31.18 1.49 -26.30
N GLY A 325 32.31 2.09 -26.67
CA GLY A 325 33.44 2.29 -25.76
C GLY A 325 33.08 3.13 -24.53
N ALA A 326 32.30 4.21 -24.72
CA ALA A 326 31.84 5.05 -23.62
C ALA A 326 30.91 4.31 -22.65
N ALA A 327 30.00 3.48 -23.19
CA ALA A 327 29.12 2.64 -22.38
C ALA A 327 29.88 1.56 -21.59
N THR A 328 30.87 0.92 -22.23
CA THR A 328 31.75 -0.06 -21.57
C THR A 328 32.53 0.57 -20.43
N VAL A 329 33.17 1.72 -20.65
CA VAL A 329 33.94 2.43 -19.61
C VAL A 329 33.05 2.87 -18.45
N THR A 330 31.86 3.40 -18.75
CA THR A 330 30.88 3.75 -17.71
C THR A 330 30.49 2.52 -16.87
N THR A 331 30.25 1.38 -17.52
CA THR A 331 29.90 0.12 -16.85
C THR A 331 31.05 -0.39 -15.97
N LEU A 332 32.27 -0.40 -16.49
CA LEU A 332 33.47 -0.83 -15.76
C LEU A 332 33.77 0.08 -14.57
N ARG A 333 33.53 1.39 -14.70
CA ARG A 333 33.70 2.35 -13.60
C ARG A 333 32.63 2.20 -12.52
N ALA A 334 31.41 1.84 -12.90
CA ALA A 334 30.32 1.59 -11.96
C ALA A 334 30.49 0.26 -11.21
N ASP A 335 31.25 -0.69 -11.75
CA ASP A 335 31.52 -1.97 -11.10
C ASP A 335 32.65 -1.86 -10.06
N PRO A 336 32.39 -2.22 -8.79
CA PRO A 336 33.42 -2.30 -7.76
C PRO A 336 34.61 -3.20 -8.09
N ASN A 337 34.42 -4.28 -8.87
CA ASN A 337 35.44 -5.31 -9.13
C ASN A 337 36.43 -4.93 -10.23
N TYR A 338 36.02 -4.08 -11.19
CA TYR A 338 36.84 -3.69 -12.34
C TYR A 338 37.57 -2.36 -12.12
N TRP A 339 37.80 -2.01 -10.85
CA TRP A 339 38.49 -0.76 -10.55
C TRP A 339 40.00 -0.89 -10.71
N VAL A 340 40.53 -0.25 -11.75
CA VAL A 340 41.95 0.06 -11.86
C VAL A 340 42.16 1.52 -11.47
N TYR A 341 42.86 1.77 -10.37
CA TYR A 341 43.37 3.11 -10.05
C TYR A 341 44.54 3.41 -10.99
N LEU A 342 44.34 4.33 -11.93
CA LEU A 342 45.37 4.75 -12.88
C LEU A 342 46.21 5.87 -12.26
N SER A 343 46.91 5.58 -11.17
CA SER A 343 47.84 6.55 -10.58
C SER A 343 49.02 6.80 -11.51
N ASN A 344 48.94 7.90 -12.24
CA ASN A 344 49.97 8.48 -13.09
C ASN A 344 50.31 7.68 -14.35
N CYS A 345 50.49 8.41 -15.46
CA CYS A 345 51.08 7.88 -16.70
C CYS A 345 52.54 7.40 -16.54
N ALA A 346 53.14 7.55 -15.35
CA ALA A 346 54.56 7.31 -15.09
C ALA A 346 55.06 5.89 -15.44
N ARG A 347 54.14 4.93 -15.60
CA ARG A 347 54.47 3.56 -16.04
C ARG A 347 54.19 3.27 -17.52
N ALA A 348 53.39 4.11 -18.18
CA ALA A 348 53.10 3.94 -19.59
C ALA A 348 54.26 4.50 -20.43
N THR A 349 54.71 3.74 -21.43
CA THR A 349 55.72 4.21 -22.38
C THR A 349 55.21 4.07 -23.80
N ILE A 350 55.52 5.05 -24.65
CA ILE A 350 55.34 4.96 -26.10
C ILE A 350 56.73 5.14 -26.71
N ASP A 351 57.12 4.18 -27.56
CA ASP A 351 58.44 4.14 -28.18
C ASP A 351 59.61 4.28 -27.18
N GLY A 352 59.45 3.69 -26.00
CA GLY A 352 60.44 3.72 -24.93
C GLY A 352 60.53 5.03 -24.14
N ARG A 353 59.68 6.03 -24.42
CA ARG A 353 59.57 7.26 -23.62
C ARG A 353 58.42 7.16 -22.65
N THR A 354 58.66 7.48 -21.38
CA THR A 354 57.60 7.60 -20.37
C THR A 354 56.61 8.70 -20.78
N LEU A 355 55.34 8.35 -20.79
CA LEU A 355 54.27 9.28 -21.09
C LEU A 355 54.07 10.25 -19.93
N THR A 356 54.05 11.55 -20.24
CA THR A 356 53.54 12.56 -19.31
C THR A 356 52.01 12.67 -19.43
N GLU A 357 51.38 13.33 -18.46
CA GLU A 357 49.94 13.69 -18.52
C GLU A 357 49.61 14.48 -19.80
N GLY A 358 50.50 15.40 -20.21
CA GLY A 358 50.32 16.21 -21.42
C GLY A 358 50.41 15.37 -22.70
N ASP A 359 51.34 14.41 -22.75
CA ASP A 359 51.46 13.50 -23.90
C ASP A 359 50.18 12.66 -24.07
N LEU A 360 49.66 12.09 -22.97
CA LEU A 360 48.43 11.31 -23.00
C LEU A 360 47.24 12.15 -23.46
N GLN A 361 47.07 13.37 -22.92
CA GLN A 361 45.98 14.26 -23.34
C GLN A 361 46.05 14.57 -24.84
N ASN A 362 47.25 14.82 -25.38
CA ASN A 362 47.43 15.08 -26.80
C ASN A 362 47.07 13.85 -27.65
N ILE A 363 47.51 12.65 -27.25
CA ILE A 363 47.18 11.40 -27.94
C ILE A 363 45.67 11.16 -27.95
N LEU A 364 44.99 11.35 -26.81
CA LEU A 364 43.54 11.18 -26.72
C LEU A 364 42.80 12.21 -27.59
N ASN A 365 43.26 13.46 -27.62
CA ASN A 365 42.68 14.49 -28.49
C ASN A 365 42.87 14.13 -29.97
N ASP A 366 44.06 13.69 -30.36
CA ASP A 366 44.37 13.28 -31.75
C ASP A 366 43.51 12.08 -32.16
N LEU A 367 43.33 11.09 -31.28
CA LEU A 367 42.46 9.94 -31.50
C LEU A 367 40.99 10.36 -31.64
N ALA A 368 40.51 11.32 -30.84
CA ALA A 368 39.13 11.79 -30.90
C ALA A 368 38.79 12.48 -32.23
N LEU A 369 39.79 13.05 -32.91
CA LEU A 369 39.64 13.67 -34.23
C LEU A 369 39.55 12.64 -35.37
N GLN A 370 39.96 11.39 -35.15
CA GLN A 370 39.93 10.33 -36.16
C GLN A 370 38.56 9.61 -36.14
N GLN A 371 37.57 10.18 -36.82
CA GLN A 371 36.16 9.72 -36.84
C GLN A 371 35.94 8.29 -37.35
N ASP A 372 36.92 7.67 -38.03
CA ASP A 372 36.80 6.34 -38.65
C ASP A 372 37.39 5.18 -37.81
N ASN A 373 37.96 5.46 -36.63
CA ASN A 373 38.56 4.39 -35.82
C ASN A 373 37.52 3.67 -34.96
N GLN A 374 37.28 2.38 -35.26
CA GLN A 374 36.59 1.49 -34.33
C GLN A 374 37.46 1.24 -33.09
N LEU A 375 37.24 2.03 -32.04
CA LEU A 375 37.90 1.81 -30.75
C LEU A 375 37.30 0.58 -30.05
N GLN A 376 38.10 -0.48 -29.96
CA GLN A 376 37.80 -1.62 -29.09
C GLN A 376 38.44 -1.38 -27.72
N VAL A 377 37.60 -1.40 -26.67
CA VAL A 377 38.05 -1.36 -25.27
C VAL A 377 37.90 -2.77 -24.71
N SER A 378 39.02 -3.39 -24.34
CA SER A 378 39.04 -4.66 -23.60
C SER A 378 39.63 -4.44 -22.21
N VAL A 379 39.19 -5.26 -21.26
CA VAL A 379 39.81 -5.35 -19.94
C VAL A 379 40.65 -6.61 -19.91
N GLU A 380 41.97 -6.45 -19.84
CA GLU A 380 42.87 -7.54 -19.49
C GLU A 380 43.02 -7.56 -17.97
N ASN A 381 42.44 -8.56 -17.32
CA ASN A 381 42.73 -8.84 -15.92
C ASN A 381 44.17 -9.37 -15.83
N GLN A 382 45.07 -8.58 -15.25
CA GLN A 382 46.40 -9.06 -14.83
C GLN A 382 46.34 -9.63 -13.40
#